data_AF-A0A834UKD4-F1
#
_entry.id   AF-A0A834UKD4-F1
#
_cell.length_a   1.000
_cell.length_b   1.000
_cell.length_c   1.000
_cell.angle_alpha   90.00
_cell.angle_beta   90.00
_cell.angle_gamma   90.00
#
_symmetry.space_group_name_H-M   'P 1'
#
loop_
_entity.id
_entity.type
_entity.pdbx_description
1 polymer ?
#
loop_
_entity_poly.entity_id
_entity_poly.type
_entity_poly.pdbx_seq_one_letter_code
_entity_poly.pdbx_strand_id
1 'polypeptide(L)'
;MAPGLTVLLVLLLYVKDPTVQAENTCPEVKLVGLEGSDKLTILRGCPGLPGLSGPKGEAGAKGERGPRTCKELLTQGHFLSGWYTIYLSSCQPLTVLCDMHTDGGGWTVFQRRLDGSVDFYRDWAAYKQGFGSQLGEFWLGNDNIQVLTAQGTSELRVDLVDFEGNRDFAKYSSFRVAGEAEKYKLTLGAFVGGSAGDSLTYHNNRFFSTKDQDNDISPFNCAEKYRGAWWHSQCHLSNLNGLYLKGHHETFANGVNWKTGKGYNYSYQMSEMKVRPT
;
A
#
# COMPACT_ATOMS: atom_id res chain seq x y z
N MET A 1 -70.08 1.39 23.89
CA MET A 1 -70.93 0.99 25.04
C MET A 1 -70.02 0.94 26.27
N ALA A 2 -70.13 1.93 27.15
CA ALA A 2 -69.62 1.90 28.54
C ALA A 2 -70.63 1.10 29.42
N PRO A 3 -70.42 0.78 30.74
CA PRO A 3 -69.75 1.53 31.83
C PRO A 3 -68.80 0.68 32.74
N GLY A 4 -67.87 1.23 33.54
CA GLY A 4 -68.00 1.75 34.94
C GLY A 4 -67.60 0.66 35.98
N LEU A 5 -66.93 0.84 37.13
CA LEU A 5 -66.54 1.99 37.96
C LEU A 5 -65.47 1.53 39.02
N THR A 6 -64.44 2.36 39.24
CA THR A 6 -63.72 2.71 40.52
C THR A 6 -63.49 1.71 41.68
N VAL A 7 -62.23 1.59 42.14
CA VAL A 7 -61.79 1.99 43.51
C VAL A 7 -60.33 2.47 43.48
N LEU A 8 -60.10 3.58 44.19
CA LEU A 8 -58.90 4.39 44.36
C LEU A 8 -58.01 3.85 45.50
N LEU A 9 -56.69 3.78 45.33
CA LEU A 9 -55.76 3.89 46.47
C LEU A 9 -54.44 4.54 46.04
N VAL A 10 -54.13 5.64 46.70
CA VAL A 10 -52.98 6.54 46.53
C VAL A 10 -51.80 5.97 47.31
N LEU A 11 -50.60 5.94 46.71
CA LEU A 11 -49.34 6.00 47.48
C LEU A 11 -48.23 6.66 46.65
N LEU A 12 -47.59 7.63 47.30
CA LEU A 12 -46.74 8.67 46.75
C LEU A 12 -45.33 8.19 46.34
N LEU A 13 -44.82 8.88 45.32
CA LEU A 13 -43.44 8.92 44.81
C LEU A 13 -42.39 9.17 45.91
N TYR A 14 -41.21 8.57 45.81
CA TYR A 14 -39.92 9.25 46.03
C TYR A 14 -38.77 8.41 45.46
N VAL A 15 -38.15 8.93 44.39
CA VAL A 15 -36.86 8.47 43.85
C VAL A 15 -35.75 9.14 44.68
N LYS A 16 -34.80 8.36 45.21
CA LYS A 16 -33.56 8.88 45.77
C LYS A 16 -32.38 8.18 45.10
N ASP A 17 -31.50 8.99 44.52
CA ASP A 17 -30.21 8.65 43.93
C ASP A 17 -29.30 7.86 44.90
N PRO A 18 -28.44 6.96 44.38
CA PRO A 18 -27.40 6.34 45.18
C PRO A 18 -26.29 7.36 45.46
N THR A 19 -26.01 7.58 46.74
CA THR A 19 -24.85 8.35 47.19
C THR A 19 -23.59 7.52 47.01
N VAL A 20 -22.66 8.01 46.19
CA VAL A 20 -21.29 7.49 46.09
C VAL A 20 -20.53 7.91 47.34
N GLN A 21 -20.12 6.93 48.16
CA GLN A 21 -19.18 7.15 49.27
C GLN A 21 -17.77 7.32 48.69
N ALA A 22 -17.21 8.53 48.82
CA ALA A 22 -15.78 8.77 48.67
C ALA A 22 -15.13 8.64 50.06
N GLU A 23 -14.28 7.62 50.25
CA GLU A 23 -13.36 7.54 51.38
C GLU A 23 -12.32 8.66 51.26
N ASN A 24 -12.38 9.62 52.18
CA ASN A 24 -11.35 10.65 52.34
C ASN A 24 -10.36 10.22 53.43
N THR A 25 -9.28 9.52 53.07
CA THR A 25 -8.14 9.33 53.96
C THR A 25 -7.31 10.62 54.01
N CYS A 26 -7.41 11.36 55.12
CA CYS A 26 -6.46 12.43 55.43
C CYS A 26 -5.19 11.81 56.04
N PRO A 27 -3.97 12.21 55.63
CA PRO A 27 -2.77 11.81 56.37
C PRO A 27 -2.73 12.55 57.71
N GLU A 28 -2.65 11.76 58.80
CA GLU A 28 -2.55 12.25 60.18
C GLU A 28 -1.24 13.02 60.41
N VAL A 29 -1.33 14.20 61.03
CA VAL A 29 -0.17 15.06 61.31
C VAL A 29 0.53 14.59 62.59
N LYS A 30 1.79 14.18 62.49
CA LYS A 30 2.64 13.89 63.66
C LYS A 30 3.17 15.18 64.30
N LEU A 31 2.86 15.37 65.58
CA LEU A 31 3.48 16.36 66.45
C LEU A 31 4.86 15.85 66.90
N VAL A 32 5.92 16.63 66.65
CA VAL A 32 7.23 16.41 67.29
C VAL A 32 7.48 17.54 68.28
N GLY A 33 7.67 17.17 69.55
CA GLY A 33 8.14 18.05 70.63
C GLY A 33 9.55 18.57 70.33
N LEU A 34 9.81 19.86 70.55
CA LEU A 34 11.16 20.41 70.65
C LEU A 34 11.16 21.25 71.92
N GLU A 35 12.04 20.92 72.85
CA GLU A 35 12.34 21.78 73.99
C GLU A 35 13.10 23.03 73.50
N GLY A 36 12.73 24.20 74.04
CA GLY A 36 13.41 25.48 73.79
C GLY A 36 12.66 26.40 72.82
N SER A 37 12.16 27.52 73.36
CA SER A 37 11.45 28.67 72.78
C SER A 37 11.29 28.80 71.24
N ASP A 38 10.05 29.09 70.84
CA ASP A 38 9.52 29.44 69.51
C ASP A 38 9.31 28.30 68.51
N LYS A 39 8.17 27.60 68.67
CA LYS A 39 7.63 26.67 67.67
C LYS A 39 6.74 27.39 66.65
N LEU A 40 7.22 27.55 65.43
CA LEU A 40 6.36 27.86 64.29
C LEU A 40 5.64 26.57 63.83
N THR A 41 4.31 26.56 63.91
CA THR A 41 3.50 25.40 63.49
C THR A 41 2.86 25.73 62.14
N ILE A 42 3.21 24.99 61.08
CA ILE A 42 2.54 25.09 59.78
C ILE A 42 1.47 24.02 59.71
N LEU A 43 0.21 24.43 59.87
CA LEU A 43 -0.95 23.57 59.62
C LEU A 43 -1.17 23.48 58.12
N ARG A 44 -0.79 22.35 57.51
CA ARG A 44 -1.10 22.09 56.11
C ARG A 44 -2.56 21.66 56.01
N GLY A 45 -3.42 22.54 55.51
CA GLY A 45 -4.82 22.23 55.23
C GLY A 45 -4.94 21.09 54.21
N CYS A 46 -6.05 20.36 54.26
CA CYS A 46 -6.36 19.34 53.26
C CYS A 46 -6.34 19.96 51.85
N PRO A 47 -5.83 19.24 50.83
CA PRO A 47 -5.93 19.70 49.44
C PRO A 47 -7.39 20.03 49.11
N GLY A 48 -7.62 21.22 48.55
CA GLY A 48 -8.96 21.58 48.06
C GLY A 48 -9.45 20.59 47.01
N LEU A 49 -10.77 20.42 46.90
CA LEU A 49 -11.36 19.60 45.85
C LEU A 49 -10.84 20.07 44.48
N PRO A 50 -10.49 19.13 43.58
CA PRO A 50 -10.12 19.48 42.21
C PRO A 50 -11.19 20.38 41.59
N GLY A 51 -10.77 21.49 40.98
CA GLY A 51 -11.68 22.38 40.27
C GLY A 51 -12.41 21.65 39.15
N LEU A 52 -13.58 22.15 38.76
CA LEU A 52 -14.33 21.62 37.62
C LEU A 52 -13.45 21.60 36.37
N SER A 53 -13.49 20.50 35.63
CA SER A 53 -12.78 20.40 34.35
C SER A 53 -13.23 21.53 33.43
N GLY A 54 -12.26 22.24 32.84
CA GLY A 54 -12.54 23.29 31.89
C GLY A 54 -13.30 22.76 30.66
N PRO A 55 -13.99 23.63 29.91
CA PRO A 55 -14.67 23.24 28.68
C PRO A 55 -13.67 22.63 27.69
N LYS A 56 -14.12 21.62 26.95
CA LYS A 56 -13.32 21.02 25.87
C LYS A 56 -12.96 22.11 24.85
N GLY A 57 -11.67 22.20 24.50
CA GLY A 57 -11.20 23.10 23.45
C GLY A 57 -11.87 22.81 22.11
N GLU A 58 -11.90 23.81 21.24
CA GLU A 58 -12.44 23.68 19.89
C GLU A 58 -11.72 22.58 19.10
N ALA A 59 -12.44 21.94 18.18
CA ALA A 59 -11.82 20.96 17.29
C ALA A 59 -10.76 21.67 16.42
N GLY A 60 -9.56 21.09 16.35
CA GLY A 60 -8.50 21.58 15.46
C GLY A 60 -8.95 21.56 13.99
N ALA A 61 -8.32 22.39 13.16
CA ALA A 61 -8.57 22.44 11.74
C ALA A 61 -8.41 21.04 11.12
N LYS A 62 -9.31 20.67 10.19
CA LYS A 62 -9.18 19.41 9.43
C LYS A 62 -7.88 19.45 8.64
N GLY A 63 -6.96 18.52 8.94
CA GLY A 63 -5.74 18.35 8.15
C GLY A 63 -6.07 18.01 6.70
N GLU A 64 -5.24 18.49 5.77
CA GLU A 64 -5.36 18.17 4.35
C GLU A 64 -5.13 16.67 4.12
N ARG A 65 -5.87 16.07 3.17
CA ARG A 65 -5.65 14.68 2.77
C ARG A 65 -4.32 14.61 2.04
N GLY A 66 -3.42 13.74 2.49
CA GLY A 66 -2.13 13.53 1.83
C GLY A 66 -2.29 13.00 0.38
N PRO A 67 -1.22 13.09 -0.42
CA PRO A 67 -1.28 12.78 -1.84
C PRO A 67 -1.64 11.31 -2.08
N ARG A 68 -2.48 11.06 -3.09
CA ARG A 68 -2.92 9.72 -3.49
C ARG A 68 -1.97 9.06 -4.48
N THR A 69 -1.23 9.86 -5.25
CA THR A 69 -0.45 9.37 -6.39
C THR A 69 0.83 10.20 -6.57
N CYS A 70 1.82 9.63 -7.26
CA CYS A 70 3.01 10.38 -7.69
C CYS A 70 2.68 11.56 -8.61
N LYS A 71 1.54 11.50 -9.33
CA LYS A 71 1.07 12.62 -10.15
C LYS A 71 0.66 13.83 -9.29
N GLU A 72 -0.02 13.59 -8.18
CA GLU A 72 -0.37 14.65 -7.23
C GLU A 72 0.87 15.26 -6.58
N LEU A 73 1.83 14.42 -6.15
CA LEU A 73 3.12 14.87 -5.65
C LEU A 73 3.83 15.78 -6.66
N LEU A 74 3.87 15.41 -7.93
CA LEU A 74 4.45 16.24 -8.99
C LEU A 74 3.75 17.60 -9.09
N THR A 75 2.41 17.64 -9.05
CA THR A 75 1.65 18.90 -9.08
C THR A 75 1.86 19.78 -7.85
N GLN A 76 2.23 19.17 -6.72
CA GLN A 76 2.57 19.85 -5.47
C GLN A 76 4.03 20.35 -5.44
N GLY A 77 4.80 20.17 -6.53
CA GLY A 77 6.16 20.68 -6.66
C GLY A 77 7.26 19.68 -6.29
N HIS A 78 6.93 18.39 -6.13
CA HIS A 78 7.94 17.33 -5.97
C HIS A 78 8.49 16.90 -7.33
N PHE A 79 9.57 17.54 -7.76
CA PHE A 79 10.15 17.31 -9.10
C PHE A 79 11.22 16.22 -9.15
N LEU A 80 11.77 15.79 -8.02
CA LEU A 80 12.82 14.77 -7.98
C LEU A 80 12.22 13.38 -7.86
N SER A 81 12.65 12.46 -8.71
CA SER A 81 12.33 11.03 -8.57
C SER A 81 12.87 10.49 -7.25
N GLY A 82 12.11 9.63 -6.59
CA GLY A 82 12.48 9.11 -5.27
C GLY A 82 11.33 8.38 -4.57
N TRP A 83 11.58 7.93 -3.34
CA TRP A 83 10.56 7.28 -2.52
C TRP A 83 9.73 8.32 -1.78
N TYR A 84 8.41 8.23 -1.92
CA TYR A 84 7.44 9.11 -1.28
C TYR A 84 6.32 8.31 -0.63
N THR A 85 5.70 8.87 0.40
CA THR A 85 4.50 8.29 1.00
C THR A 85 3.26 8.85 0.31
N ILE A 86 2.42 7.95 -0.20
CA ILE A 86 1.07 8.24 -0.68
C ILE A 86 0.03 7.58 0.22
N TYR A 87 -1.21 8.01 0.15
CA TYR A 87 -2.30 7.47 0.95
C TYR A 87 -3.31 6.74 0.08
N LEU A 88 -3.40 5.42 0.24
CA LEU A 88 -4.36 4.58 -0.48
C LEU A 88 -5.81 4.91 -0.09
N SER A 89 -6.79 4.46 -0.88
CA SER A 89 -8.21 4.78 -0.66
C SER A 89 -8.75 4.43 0.73
N SER A 90 -8.17 3.42 1.37
CA SER A 90 -8.40 3.01 2.77
C SER A 90 -7.75 3.91 3.83
N CYS A 91 -7.15 5.03 3.42
CA CYS A 91 -6.29 5.92 4.21
C CYS A 91 -5.01 5.25 4.74
N GLN A 92 -4.64 4.08 4.23
CA GLN A 92 -3.40 3.43 4.57
C GLN A 92 -2.21 4.11 3.86
N PRO A 93 -1.13 4.44 4.58
CA PRO A 93 0.08 4.98 3.96
C PRO A 93 0.82 3.87 3.21
N LEU A 94 1.28 4.19 2.01
CA LEU A 94 2.14 3.32 1.20
C LEU A 94 3.32 4.13 0.69
N THR A 95 4.54 3.64 0.93
CA THR A 95 5.76 4.24 0.36
C THR A 95 6.00 3.68 -1.02
N VAL A 96 6.06 4.54 -2.03
CA VAL A 96 6.20 4.19 -3.45
C VAL A 96 7.36 4.94 -4.10
N LEU A 97 7.96 4.33 -5.12
CA LEU A 97 8.94 5.00 -5.96
C LEU A 97 8.22 5.84 -7.02
N CYS A 98 8.43 7.14 -6.99
CA CYS A 98 7.93 8.07 -7.99
C CYS A 98 9.02 8.36 -9.04
N ASP A 99 8.68 8.18 -10.31
CA ASP A 99 9.44 8.69 -11.43
C ASP A 99 8.83 10.01 -11.90
N MET A 100 9.53 11.10 -11.61
CA MET A 100 9.11 12.48 -11.87
C MET A 100 9.67 13.04 -13.18
N HIS A 101 10.41 12.26 -13.96
CA HIS A 101 11.09 12.77 -15.17
C HIS A 101 10.58 12.13 -16.46
N THR A 102 10.41 10.80 -16.48
CA THR A 102 10.08 10.09 -17.72
C THR A 102 8.73 10.52 -18.26
N ASP A 103 8.66 10.88 -19.54
CA ASP A 103 7.40 11.21 -20.24
C ASP A 103 6.51 12.21 -19.48
N GLY A 104 7.13 13.26 -18.91
CA GLY A 104 6.43 14.30 -18.14
C GLY A 104 6.19 13.96 -16.65
N GLY A 105 6.71 12.83 -16.17
CA GLY A 105 6.74 12.48 -14.75
C GLY A 105 5.40 12.12 -14.12
N GLY A 106 5.43 11.92 -12.80
CA GLY A 106 4.26 11.58 -11.99
C GLY A 106 3.89 10.09 -12.07
N TRP A 107 4.85 9.24 -12.44
CA TRP A 107 4.66 7.80 -12.52
C TRP A 107 4.93 7.14 -11.18
N THR A 108 4.09 6.17 -10.82
CA THR A 108 4.30 5.29 -9.67
C THR A 108 4.91 3.97 -10.15
N VAL A 109 6.17 3.71 -9.80
CA VAL A 109 6.90 2.51 -10.21
C VAL A 109 6.53 1.35 -9.26
N PHE A 110 6.08 0.24 -9.82
CA PHE A 110 5.66 -0.94 -9.05
C PHE A 110 6.51 -2.19 -9.28
N GLN A 111 7.35 -2.18 -10.32
CA GLN A 111 8.36 -3.20 -10.57
C GLN A 111 9.64 -2.54 -11.02
N ARG A 112 10.78 -3.04 -10.53
CA ARG A 112 12.11 -2.58 -10.94
C ARG A 112 13.12 -3.73 -10.93
N ARG A 113 13.82 -3.92 -12.06
CA ARG A 113 15.00 -4.78 -12.26
C ARG A 113 16.18 -3.93 -12.71
N LEU A 114 17.39 -4.21 -12.22
CA LEU A 114 18.57 -3.37 -12.45
C LEU A 114 19.87 -4.18 -12.55
N ASP A 115 20.05 -5.16 -11.66
CA ASP A 115 21.36 -5.80 -11.43
C ASP A 115 21.27 -7.28 -11.04
N GLY A 116 20.07 -7.81 -10.83
CA GLY A 116 19.85 -9.19 -10.39
C GLY A 116 20.17 -9.44 -8.92
N SER A 117 20.26 -8.40 -8.08
CA SER A 117 20.50 -8.52 -6.63
C SER A 117 19.35 -9.15 -5.86
N VAL A 118 18.13 -9.15 -6.43
CA VAL A 118 16.94 -9.73 -5.80
C VAL A 118 16.46 -10.94 -6.60
N ASP A 119 16.20 -12.04 -5.90
CA ASP A 119 15.53 -13.20 -6.49
C ASP A 119 14.05 -12.90 -6.73
N PHE A 120 13.61 -13.02 -7.99
CA PHE A 120 12.21 -12.87 -8.42
C PHE A 120 11.50 -14.21 -8.60
N TYR A 121 12.17 -15.37 -8.51
CA TYR A 121 11.51 -16.67 -8.59
C TYR A 121 10.84 -17.06 -7.26
N ARG A 122 9.84 -16.26 -6.88
CA ARG A 122 9.16 -16.29 -5.58
C ARG A 122 7.77 -16.96 -5.67
N ASP A 123 7.19 -17.19 -4.50
CA ASP A 123 5.88 -17.81 -4.33
C ASP A 123 4.72 -16.79 -4.37
N TRP A 124 3.48 -17.28 -4.33
CA TRP A 124 2.27 -16.45 -4.32
C TRP A 124 2.27 -15.42 -3.19
N ALA A 125 2.61 -15.86 -1.99
CA ALA A 125 2.59 -15.01 -0.80
C ALA A 125 3.55 -13.82 -0.93
N ALA A 126 4.76 -14.04 -1.46
CA ALA A 126 5.72 -12.99 -1.74
C ALA A 126 5.21 -12.01 -2.80
N TYR A 127 4.66 -12.49 -3.92
CA TYR A 127 4.12 -11.62 -4.97
C TYR A 127 2.89 -10.83 -4.52
N LYS A 128 2.08 -11.41 -3.63
CA LYS A 128 0.96 -10.74 -2.98
C LYS A 128 1.40 -9.56 -2.13
N GLN A 129 2.33 -9.78 -1.20
CA GLN A 129 2.74 -8.77 -0.22
C GLN A 129 3.76 -7.76 -0.76
N GLY A 130 4.54 -8.14 -1.77
CA GLY A 130 5.68 -7.38 -2.28
C GLY A 130 7.01 -7.81 -1.66
N PHE A 131 8.11 -7.55 -2.36
CA PHE A 131 9.45 -7.94 -1.93
C PHE A 131 10.52 -7.08 -2.61
N GLY A 132 11.76 -7.17 -2.09
CA GLY A 132 12.92 -6.47 -2.63
C GLY A 132 13.38 -5.32 -1.73
N SER A 133 14.01 -4.31 -2.34
CA SER A 133 14.64 -3.20 -1.62
C SER A 133 14.35 -1.87 -2.26
N GLN A 134 14.16 -0.84 -1.44
CA GLN A 134 14.01 0.53 -1.91
C GLN A 134 15.27 1.05 -2.62
N LEU A 135 16.44 0.50 -2.29
CA LEU A 135 17.72 0.90 -2.88
C LEU A 135 18.01 0.22 -4.22
N GLY A 136 17.22 -0.78 -4.63
CA GLY A 136 17.51 -1.60 -5.79
C GLY A 136 16.26 -2.15 -6.46
N GLU A 137 16.21 -3.46 -6.62
CA GLU A 137 15.13 -4.18 -7.30
C GLU A 137 13.97 -4.48 -6.34
N PHE A 138 12.74 -4.40 -6.86
CA PHE A 138 11.56 -4.72 -6.07
C PHE A 138 10.34 -5.07 -6.93
N TRP A 139 9.40 -5.77 -6.29
CA TRP A 139 8.01 -5.88 -6.70
C TRP A 139 7.14 -5.29 -5.59
N LEU A 140 6.30 -4.30 -5.92
CA LEU A 140 5.55 -3.54 -4.92
C LEU A 140 4.49 -4.38 -4.18
N GLY A 141 4.06 -5.51 -4.76
CA GLY A 141 3.04 -6.39 -4.20
C GLY A 141 1.70 -6.27 -4.93
N ASN A 142 1.09 -7.41 -5.23
CA ASN A 142 -0.15 -7.46 -6.01
C ASN A 142 -1.32 -6.79 -5.28
N ASP A 143 -1.37 -6.87 -3.95
CA ASP A 143 -2.40 -6.15 -3.17
C ASP A 143 -2.25 -4.63 -3.34
N ASN A 144 -1.01 -4.12 -3.29
CA ASN A 144 -0.74 -2.69 -3.49
C ASN A 144 -1.07 -2.26 -4.92
N ILE A 145 -0.67 -3.03 -5.94
CA ILE A 145 -0.94 -2.73 -7.34
C ILE A 145 -2.45 -2.74 -7.63
N GLN A 146 -3.18 -3.69 -7.06
CA GLN A 146 -4.64 -3.76 -7.18
C GLN A 146 -5.29 -2.48 -6.65
N VAL A 147 -4.90 -2.01 -5.46
CA VAL A 147 -5.48 -0.79 -4.89
C VAL A 147 -5.11 0.45 -5.71
N LEU A 148 -3.85 0.55 -6.15
CA LEU A 148 -3.37 1.67 -6.97
C LEU A 148 -4.09 1.79 -8.32
N THR A 149 -4.55 0.67 -8.87
CA THR A 149 -5.18 0.61 -10.20
C THR A 149 -6.69 0.37 -10.15
N ALA A 150 -7.29 0.33 -8.96
CA ALA A 150 -8.72 0.07 -8.79
C ALA A 150 -9.59 1.30 -9.12
N GLN A 151 -9.09 2.51 -8.89
CA GLN A 151 -9.85 3.75 -9.04
C GLN A 151 -9.37 4.55 -10.26
N GLY A 152 -10.33 5.05 -11.04
CA GLY A 152 -10.06 5.78 -12.27
C GLY A 152 -9.40 4.91 -13.33
N THR A 153 -8.77 5.57 -14.30
CA THR A 153 -7.99 4.93 -15.35
C THR A 153 -6.52 5.29 -15.14
N SER A 154 -5.64 4.29 -15.15
CA SER A 154 -4.19 4.49 -15.10
C SER A 154 -3.56 3.95 -16.37
N GLU A 155 -2.78 4.77 -17.06
CA GLU A 155 -1.92 4.29 -18.15
C GLU A 155 -0.74 3.48 -17.56
N LEU A 156 -0.26 2.52 -18.34
CA LEU A 156 0.93 1.74 -18.02
C LEU A 156 2.05 2.14 -18.97
N ARG A 157 3.25 2.27 -18.41
CA ARG A 157 4.50 2.36 -19.16
C ARG A 157 5.46 1.28 -18.67
N VAL A 158 6.09 0.62 -19.63
CA VAL A 158 7.22 -0.29 -19.41
C VAL A 158 8.44 0.36 -20.02
N ASP A 159 9.48 0.58 -19.23
CA ASP A 159 10.79 1.04 -19.68
C ASP A 159 11.79 -0.13 -19.61
N LEU A 160 12.61 -0.29 -20.64
CA LEU A 160 13.57 -1.36 -20.79
C LEU A 160 14.93 -0.78 -21.20
N VAL A 161 16.01 -1.30 -20.64
CA VAL A 161 17.38 -0.96 -21.08
C VAL A 161 18.18 -2.25 -21.27
N ASP A 162 18.85 -2.36 -22.40
CA ASP A 162 19.73 -3.48 -22.72
C ASP A 162 21.16 -3.26 -22.14
N PHE A 163 22.04 -4.25 -22.28
CA PHE A 163 23.42 -4.14 -21.78
C PHE A 163 24.31 -3.23 -22.64
N GLU A 164 23.85 -2.86 -23.84
CA GLU A 164 24.49 -1.90 -24.73
C GLU A 164 24.05 -0.45 -24.43
N GLY A 165 23.12 -0.24 -23.50
CA GLY A 165 22.59 1.06 -23.11
C GLY A 165 21.45 1.59 -23.99
N ASN A 166 20.94 0.80 -24.95
CA ASN A 166 19.77 1.16 -25.74
C ASN A 166 18.52 1.11 -24.86
N ARG A 167 17.68 2.13 -25.00
CA ARG A 167 16.48 2.34 -24.20
C ARG A 167 15.25 2.11 -25.05
N ASP A 168 14.41 1.20 -24.60
CA ASP A 168 13.13 0.90 -25.22
C ASP A 168 11.97 1.14 -24.26
N PHE A 169 10.78 1.34 -24.82
CA PHE A 169 9.58 1.43 -24.00
C PHE A 169 8.33 0.88 -24.70
N ALA A 170 7.30 0.60 -23.92
CA ALA A 170 5.94 0.30 -24.38
C ALA A 170 4.91 1.01 -23.50
N LYS A 171 3.89 1.62 -24.11
CA LYS A 171 2.79 2.29 -23.40
C LYS A 171 1.44 1.65 -23.72
N TYR A 172 0.57 1.58 -22.71
CA TYR A 172 -0.80 1.09 -22.80
C TYR A 172 -1.75 2.12 -22.18
N SER A 173 -2.89 2.32 -22.85
CA SER A 173 -3.87 3.37 -22.50
C SER A 173 -4.55 3.15 -21.15
N SER A 174 -4.67 1.90 -20.70
CA SER A 174 -5.14 1.57 -19.36
C SER A 174 -4.50 0.28 -18.84
N PHE A 175 -4.40 0.17 -17.53
CA PHE A 175 -3.90 -1.01 -16.83
C PHE A 175 -4.60 -1.15 -15.49
N ARG A 176 -5.10 -2.34 -15.22
CA ARG A 176 -5.75 -2.70 -13.96
C ARG A 176 -5.46 -4.12 -13.58
N VAL A 177 -5.25 -4.32 -12.27
CA VAL A 177 -5.09 -5.62 -11.64
C VAL A 177 -6.29 -5.86 -10.73
N ALA A 178 -6.95 -7.01 -10.89
CA ALA A 178 -8.09 -7.38 -10.07
C ALA A 178 -7.67 -7.80 -8.64
N GLY A 179 -8.65 -8.06 -7.76
CA GLY A 179 -8.40 -8.59 -6.43
C GLY A 179 -7.87 -10.04 -6.43
N GLU A 180 -7.40 -10.49 -5.27
CA GLU A 180 -6.93 -11.87 -5.08
C GLU A 180 -8.01 -12.92 -5.39
N ALA A 181 -9.28 -12.62 -5.09
CA ALA A 181 -10.41 -13.50 -5.44
C ALA A 181 -10.53 -13.75 -6.96
N GLU A 182 -10.06 -12.81 -7.77
CA GLU A 182 -9.91 -12.94 -9.22
C GLU A 182 -8.43 -13.16 -9.61
N LYS A 183 -7.61 -13.68 -8.69
CA LYS A 183 -6.23 -14.09 -8.91
C LYS A 183 -5.38 -12.99 -9.57
N TYR A 184 -5.60 -11.74 -9.17
CA TYR A 184 -4.91 -10.57 -9.71
C TYR A 184 -4.99 -10.46 -11.24
N LYS A 185 -6.13 -10.84 -11.84
CA LYS A 185 -6.34 -10.80 -13.29
C LYS A 185 -5.92 -9.47 -13.92
N LEU A 186 -5.17 -9.54 -15.01
CA LEU A 186 -4.79 -8.38 -15.81
C LEU A 186 -5.96 -7.91 -16.68
N THR A 187 -6.30 -6.63 -16.60
CA THR A 187 -7.14 -5.93 -17.59
C THR A 187 -6.30 -4.82 -18.20
N LEU A 188 -6.02 -4.93 -19.50
CA LEU A 188 -5.14 -4.04 -20.23
C LEU A 188 -5.91 -3.32 -21.35
N GLY A 189 -5.70 -2.01 -21.47
CA GLY A 189 -6.20 -1.18 -22.55
C GLY A 189 -5.39 -1.36 -23.84
N ALA A 190 -5.76 -0.58 -24.86
CA ALA A 190 -5.07 -0.57 -26.14
C ALA A 190 -3.59 -0.19 -25.98
N PHE A 191 -2.72 -0.88 -26.73
CA PHE A 191 -1.34 -0.48 -26.94
C PHE A 191 -1.29 0.88 -27.64
N VAL A 192 -0.58 1.83 -27.04
CA VAL A 192 -0.45 3.21 -27.55
C VAL A 192 0.76 3.32 -28.47
N GLY A 193 1.82 2.58 -28.19
CA GLY A 193 3.07 2.64 -28.94
C GLY A 193 4.31 2.53 -28.07
N GLY A 194 5.47 2.49 -28.72
CA GLY A 194 6.78 2.45 -28.08
C GLY A 194 7.76 1.55 -28.84
N SER A 195 9.05 1.83 -28.74
CA SER A 195 10.09 1.13 -29.52
C SER A 195 10.24 -0.35 -29.14
N ALA A 196 9.81 -0.77 -27.95
CA ALA A 196 9.83 -2.17 -27.54
C ALA A 196 8.78 -3.03 -28.28
N GLY A 197 7.79 -2.41 -28.94
CA GLY A 197 6.62 -3.10 -29.49
C GLY A 197 5.72 -3.70 -28.40
N ASP A 198 4.70 -4.45 -28.83
CA ASP A 198 3.68 -5.00 -27.93
C ASP A 198 3.91 -6.48 -27.57
N SER A 199 4.34 -6.73 -26.32
CA SER A 199 4.43 -8.08 -25.75
C SER A 199 3.58 -8.27 -24.49
N LEU A 200 2.59 -7.41 -24.24
CA LEU A 200 1.70 -7.50 -23.08
C LEU A 200 0.23 -7.70 -23.44
N THR A 201 -0.25 -7.27 -24.61
CA THR A 201 -1.65 -7.49 -25.02
C THR A 201 -2.02 -8.98 -25.04
N TYR A 202 -1.08 -9.86 -25.39
CA TYR A 202 -1.26 -11.32 -25.32
C TYR A 202 -1.60 -11.84 -23.92
N HIS A 203 -1.26 -11.09 -22.88
CA HIS A 203 -1.50 -11.41 -21.47
C HIS A 203 -2.81 -10.83 -20.94
N ASN A 204 -3.55 -10.07 -21.75
CA ASN A 204 -4.79 -9.45 -21.32
C ASN A 204 -5.82 -10.52 -20.90
N ASN A 205 -6.57 -10.24 -19.84
CA ASN A 205 -7.58 -11.13 -19.26
C ASN A 205 -7.01 -12.48 -18.75
N ARG A 206 -5.72 -12.53 -18.42
CA ARG A 206 -5.08 -13.69 -17.77
C ARG A 206 -4.92 -13.48 -16.28
N PHE A 207 -5.01 -14.59 -15.53
CA PHE A 207 -4.72 -14.61 -14.11
C PHE A 207 -3.21 -14.59 -13.87
N PHE A 208 -2.80 -14.06 -12.71
CA PHE A 208 -1.41 -14.12 -12.29
C PHE A 208 -1.08 -15.55 -11.84
N SER A 209 0.12 -16.04 -12.15
CA SER A 209 0.62 -17.36 -11.76
C SER A 209 2.00 -17.24 -11.14
N THR A 210 2.27 -18.10 -10.17
CA THR A 210 3.56 -18.28 -9.49
C THR A 210 3.91 -19.76 -9.46
N LYS A 211 5.14 -20.10 -9.07
CA LYS A 211 5.62 -21.49 -9.06
C LYS A 211 4.74 -22.45 -8.23
N ASP A 212 4.11 -21.96 -7.17
CA ASP A 212 3.28 -22.70 -6.22
C ASP A 212 1.77 -22.52 -6.45
N GLN A 213 1.36 -21.60 -7.33
CA GLN A 213 -0.04 -21.38 -7.69
C GLN A 213 -0.19 -21.17 -9.19
N ASP A 214 -0.58 -22.24 -9.87
CA ASP A 214 -0.82 -22.27 -11.32
C ASP A 214 -2.26 -21.84 -11.64
N ASN A 215 -2.40 -20.69 -12.31
CA ASN A 215 -3.65 -20.15 -12.81
C ASN A 215 -3.59 -19.87 -14.32
N ASP A 216 -2.56 -20.38 -15.01
CA ASP A 216 -2.43 -20.17 -16.44
C ASP A 216 -3.33 -21.14 -17.22
N ILE A 217 -3.33 -21.03 -18.56
CA ILE A 217 -4.17 -21.87 -19.42
C ILE A 217 -3.37 -22.95 -20.14
N SER A 218 -2.10 -23.14 -19.77
CA SER A 218 -1.20 -24.14 -20.34
C SER A 218 -1.44 -25.51 -19.71
N PRO A 219 -1.10 -26.63 -20.40
CA PRO A 219 -1.15 -27.96 -19.79
C PRO A 219 -0.01 -28.23 -18.77
N PHE A 220 0.90 -27.28 -18.59
CA PHE A 220 2.01 -27.34 -17.63
C PHE A 220 2.21 -25.95 -17.01
N ASN A 221 2.76 -25.92 -15.80
CA ASN A 221 3.00 -24.69 -15.05
C ASN A 221 4.01 -23.76 -15.76
N CYS A 222 3.54 -22.66 -16.33
CA CYS A 222 4.37 -21.70 -17.05
C CYS A 222 5.37 -21.00 -16.13
N ALA A 223 4.95 -20.66 -14.90
CA ALA A 223 5.79 -19.97 -13.93
C ALA A 223 7.01 -20.84 -13.55
N GLU A 224 6.78 -22.14 -13.36
CA GLU A 224 7.85 -23.11 -13.09
C GLU A 224 8.79 -23.28 -14.30
N LYS A 225 8.22 -23.48 -15.49
CA LYS A 225 9.00 -23.72 -16.73
C LYS A 225 9.86 -22.53 -17.12
N TYR A 226 9.32 -21.31 -17.01
CA TYR A 226 9.99 -20.07 -17.44
C TYR A 226 10.55 -19.25 -16.27
N ARG A 227 10.61 -19.84 -15.07
CA ARG A 227 11.36 -19.34 -13.91
C ARG A 227 11.03 -17.89 -13.55
N GLY A 228 9.74 -17.58 -13.50
CA GLY A 228 9.23 -16.26 -13.15
C GLY A 228 7.81 -16.32 -12.59
N ALA A 229 7.18 -15.16 -12.43
CA ALA A 229 5.77 -15.05 -12.12
C ALA A 229 5.13 -13.94 -12.94
N TRP A 230 3.99 -14.23 -13.55
CA TRP A 230 3.39 -13.35 -14.54
C TRP A 230 1.92 -13.67 -14.76
N TRP A 231 1.25 -12.84 -15.55
CA TRP A 231 -0.07 -13.14 -16.13
C TRP A 231 0.06 -14.13 -17.29
N HIS A 232 0.55 -15.34 -17.02
CA HIS A 232 0.84 -16.32 -18.04
C HIS A 232 -0.42 -16.76 -18.82
N SER A 233 -0.23 -16.94 -20.13
CA SER A 233 -1.21 -17.50 -21.07
C SER A 233 -0.74 -18.91 -21.47
N GLN A 234 -0.20 -19.13 -22.69
CA GLN A 234 0.44 -20.41 -23.09
C GLN A 234 1.79 -20.20 -23.80
N CYS A 235 2.83 -19.65 -23.18
CA CYS A 235 2.93 -19.17 -21.81
C CYS A 235 3.09 -17.64 -21.76
N HIS A 236 3.93 -17.06 -22.61
CA HIS A 236 4.15 -15.62 -22.56
C HIS A 236 4.75 -15.04 -23.85
N LEU A 237 4.56 -13.73 -24.06
CA LEU A 237 5.41 -12.91 -24.92
C LEU A 237 6.33 -11.99 -24.09
N SER A 238 6.01 -11.73 -22.82
CA SER A 238 6.85 -10.98 -21.88
C SER A 238 7.05 -11.76 -20.57
N ASN A 239 8.24 -11.66 -19.97
CA ASN A 239 8.58 -12.31 -18.70
C ASN A 239 9.52 -11.41 -17.89
N LEU A 240 9.09 -10.20 -17.55
CA LEU A 240 9.95 -9.20 -16.90
C LEU A 240 10.35 -9.58 -15.45
N ASN A 241 9.67 -10.58 -14.89
CA ASN A 241 9.95 -11.17 -13.59
C ASN A 241 10.74 -12.49 -13.69
N GLY A 242 11.26 -12.82 -14.87
CA GLY A 242 12.12 -13.98 -15.08
C GLY A 242 13.50 -13.83 -14.47
N LEU A 243 14.36 -14.82 -14.74
CA LEU A 243 15.75 -14.85 -14.28
C LEU A 243 16.55 -13.69 -14.86
N TYR A 244 17.46 -13.15 -14.06
CA TYR A 244 18.36 -12.09 -14.50
C TYR A 244 19.59 -12.70 -15.22
N LEU A 245 19.47 -12.93 -16.52
CA LEU A 245 20.45 -13.71 -17.32
C LEU A 245 21.48 -12.86 -18.07
N LYS A 246 21.52 -11.56 -17.81
CA LYS A 246 22.56 -10.62 -18.28
C LYS A 246 22.79 -10.62 -19.80
N GLY A 247 21.77 -10.26 -20.58
CA GLY A 247 21.87 -10.18 -22.04
C GLY A 247 21.56 -11.51 -22.71
N HIS A 248 22.33 -11.89 -23.73
CA HIS A 248 22.07 -13.10 -24.51
C HIS A 248 22.21 -14.38 -23.67
N HIS A 249 21.27 -15.32 -23.81
CA HIS A 249 21.29 -16.59 -23.07
C HIS A 249 20.80 -17.78 -23.92
N GLU A 250 21.40 -18.95 -23.70
CA GLU A 250 21.11 -20.19 -24.45
C GLU A 250 19.75 -20.81 -24.08
N THR A 251 19.35 -20.67 -22.82
CA THR A 251 18.07 -21.20 -22.33
C THR A 251 16.90 -20.44 -22.95
N PHE A 252 15.79 -21.13 -23.19
CA PHE A 252 14.65 -20.55 -23.91
C PHE A 252 13.69 -19.80 -22.98
N ALA A 253 13.54 -18.49 -23.20
CA ALA A 253 12.46 -17.65 -22.70
C ALA A 253 12.33 -17.48 -21.16
N ASN A 254 13.29 -17.95 -20.37
CA ASN A 254 13.31 -17.90 -18.90
C ASN A 254 13.98 -16.65 -18.29
N GLY A 255 14.47 -15.73 -19.11
CA GLY A 255 15.07 -14.44 -18.70
C GLY A 255 14.08 -13.28 -18.53
N VAL A 256 14.60 -12.08 -18.25
CA VAL A 256 13.85 -10.80 -18.29
C VAL A 256 13.55 -10.42 -19.74
N ASN A 257 12.53 -11.06 -20.31
CA ASN A 257 12.29 -11.08 -21.76
C ASN A 257 11.14 -10.17 -22.20
N TRP A 258 11.30 -9.56 -23.38
CA TRP A 258 10.23 -8.87 -24.11
C TRP A 258 10.33 -9.25 -25.59
N LYS A 259 9.44 -10.14 -26.05
CA LYS A 259 9.57 -10.84 -27.34
C LYS A 259 9.70 -9.88 -28.53
N THR A 260 8.84 -8.87 -28.62
CA THR A 260 8.84 -7.91 -29.74
C THR A 260 10.05 -6.98 -29.76
N GLY A 261 10.77 -6.87 -28.65
CA GLY A 261 12.01 -6.10 -28.57
C GLY A 261 13.22 -6.96 -28.97
N LYS A 262 13.70 -7.78 -28.02
CA LYS A 262 14.94 -8.56 -28.18
C LYS A 262 14.71 -10.09 -28.31
N GLY A 263 13.46 -10.53 -28.44
CA GLY A 263 13.13 -11.95 -28.54
C GLY A 263 13.13 -12.69 -27.21
N TYR A 264 13.32 -14.01 -27.25
CA TYR A 264 13.26 -14.90 -26.09
C TYR A 264 14.62 -15.32 -25.53
N ASN A 265 15.71 -14.95 -26.19
CA ASN A 265 17.07 -15.35 -25.85
C ASN A 265 17.92 -14.16 -25.41
N TYR A 266 17.27 -13.08 -24.94
CA TYR A 266 17.94 -11.88 -24.44
C TYR A 266 17.21 -11.33 -23.22
N SER A 267 17.90 -11.33 -22.08
CA SER A 267 17.42 -10.77 -20.81
C SER A 267 17.89 -9.33 -20.65
N TYR A 268 16.96 -8.39 -20.56
CA TYR A 268 17.24 -6.96 -20.38
C TYR A 268 18.03 -6.68 -19.09
N GLN A 269 18.84 -5.60 -19.11
CA GLN A 269 19.61 -5.13 -17.96
C GLN A 269 18.70 -4.42 -16.96
N MET A 270 17.84 -3.53 -17.45
CA MET A 270 16.89 -2.78 -16.63
C MET A 270 15.48 -3.01 -17.16
N SER A 271 14.55 -3.16 -16.22
CA SER A 271 13.12 -3.16 -16.50
C SER A 271 12.42 -2.37 -15.41
N GLU A 272 11.55 -1.45 -15.80
CA GLU A 272 10.66 -0.74 -14.88
C GLU A 272 9.23 -0.80 -15.41
N MET A 273 8.28 -1.17 -14.54
CA MET A 273 6.86 -1.04 -14.83
C MET A 273 6.24 0.01 -13.92
N LYS A 274 5.53 0.96 -14.52
CA LYS A 274 5.02 2.14 -13.82
C LYS A 274 3.66 2.58 -14.33
N VAL A 275 2.82 3.07 -13.42
CA VAL A 275 1.46 3.55 -13.72
C VAL A 275 1.32 5.04 -13.44
N ARG A 276 0.46 5.70 -14.21
CA ARG A 276 0.09 7.10 -13.99
C ARG A 276 -1.40 7.28 -14.25
N PRO A 277 -2.16 7.96 -13.36
CA PRO A 277 -3.55 8.32 -13.65
C PRO A 277 -3.64 9.18 -14.91
N THR A 278 -4.61 8.87 -15.77
CA THR A 278 -4.94 9.64 -16.99
C THR A 278 -6.12 10.57 -16.76
#